data_AF-A0A925GRU0-F1
#
_entry.id   AF-A0A925GRU0-F1
#
_cell.length_a   1.000
_cell.length_b   1.000
_cell.length_c   1.000
_cell.angle_alpha   90.00
_cell.angle_beta   90.00
_cell.angle_gamma   90.00
#
_symmetry.space_group_name_H-M   'P 1'
#
loop_
_entity.id
_entity.type
_entity.pdbx_description
1 polymer ?
#
loop_
_entity_poly.entity_id
_entity_poly.type
_entity_poly.pdbx_seq_one_letter_code
_entity_poly.pdbx_strand_id
1 'polypeptide(L)'
;MQLAAAIVLCAVGAMGLAAADPDFYSDVSPILQRRCRSCHQAGEIGPMSLVTYAEVRPWASAMRESVKLGKMPPWFVDSASGSKFANDPRLSESEIAILDAWVSKGAPEGKRLRTQQLRESPYQTQFSSDLSLSVPQPFKVAANSVIEYQYFVLRL
;
A
#
# COMPACT_ATOMS: atom_id res chain seq x y z
N MET A 1 -18.18 -33.67 -65.68
CA MET A 1 -18.85 -33.63 -64.36
C MET A 1 -17.77 -33.32 -63.32
N GLN A 2 -17.43 -32.04 -63.13
CA GLN A 2 -16.47 -31.58 -62.12
C GLN A 2 -17.25 -30.74 -61.10
N LEU A 3 -17.33 -31.22 -59.87
CA LEU A 3 -17.90 -30.50 -58.74
C LEU A 3 -16.75 -29.77 -58.03
N ALA A 4 -16.72 -28.45 -58.10
CA ALA A 4 -15.82 -27.62 -57.29
C ALA A 4 -16.50 -27.33 -55.95
N ALA A 5 -15.91 -27.83 -54.85
CA ALA A 5 -16.34 -27.51 -53.50
C ALA A 5 -15.70 -26.19 -53.05
N ALA A 6 -16.52 -25.16 -52.84
CA ALA A 6 -16.08 -23.90 -52.29
C ALA A 6 -15.95 -24.02 -50.75
N ILE A 7 -14.72 -23.99 -50.25
CA ILE A 7 -14.44 -23.90 -48.82
C ILE A 7 -14.58 -22.43 -48.41
N VAL A 8 -15.68 -22.10 -47.72
CA VAL A 8 -15.86 -20.79 -47.07
C VAL A 8 -15.07 -20.80 -45.76
N LEU A 9 -13.96 -20.07 -45.74
CA LEU A 9 -13.14 -19.89 -44.54
C LEU A 9 -13.77 -18.78 -43.68
N CYS A 10 -14.54 -19.16 -42.67
CA CYS A 10 -15.01 -18.22 -41.63
C CYS A 10 -13.80 -17.77 -40.79
N ALA A 11 -13.34 -16.53 -41.00
CA ALA A 11 -12.38 -15.90 -40.11
C ALA A 11 -13.09 -15.53 -38.79
N VAL A 12 -12.84 -16.32 -37.74
CA VAL A 12 -13.27 -15.99 -36.38
C VAL A 12 -12.31 -14.91 -35.85
N GLY A 13 -12.77 -13.66 -35.86
CA GLY A 13 -12.04 -12.55 -35.25
C GLY A 13 -11.97 -12.72 -33.74
N ALA A 14 -10.77 -12.87 -33.18
CA ALA A 14 -10.55 -12.82 -31.75
C ALA A 14 -10.77 -11.38 -31.27
N MET A 15 -11.95 -11.09 -30.74
CA MET A 15 -12.22 -9.85 -30.01
C MET A 15 -11.47 -9.92 -28.68
N GLY A 16 -10.28 -9.33 -28.61
CA GLY A 16 -9.53 -9.25 -27.36
C GLY A 16 -10.32 -8.46 -26.32
N LEU A 17 -10.63 -9.07 -25.17
CA LEU A 17 -11.10 -8.33 -24.01
C LEU A 17 -9.95 -7.41 -23.57
N ALA A 18 -10.08 -6.11 -23.79
CA ALA A 18 -9.23 -5.14 -23.13
C ALA A 18 -9.46 -5.27 -21.61
N ALA A 19 -8.39 -5.52 -20.86
CA ALA A 19 -8.46 -5.50 -19.40
C ALA A 19 -8.98 -4.13 -18.96
N ALA A 20 -9.98 -4.12 -18.09
CA ALA A 20 -10.52 -2.89 -17.54
C ALA A 20 -9.44 -2.14 -16.74
N ASP A 21 -9.50 -0.81 -16.76
CA ASP A 21 -8.65 0.02 -15.91
C ASP A 21 -8.90 -0.33 -14.43
N PRO A 22 -7.85 -0.32 -13.58
CA PRO A 22 -7.99 -0.70 -12.18
C PRO A 22 -8.90 0.28 -11.42
N ASP A 23 -9.65 -0.23 -10.45
CA ASP A 23 -10.55 0.56 -9.61
C ASP A 23 -10.26 0.43 -8.10
N PHE A 24 -10.82 1.35 -7.30
CA PHE A 24 -10.52 1.39 -5.88
C PHE A 24 -10.94 0.11 -5.15
N TYR A 25 -12.17 -0.35 -5.38
CA TYR A 25 -12.71 -1.46 -4.62
C TYR A 25 -12.10 -2.80 -5.05
N SER A 26 -11.95 -3.02 -6.35
CA SER A 26 -11.45 -4.25 -6.97
C SER A 26 -9.96 -4.45 -6.76
N ASP A 27 -9.15 -3.41 -6.98
CA ASP A 27 -7.70 -3.57 -7.13
C ASP A 27 -6.91 -2.89 -6.01
N VAL A 28 -7.29 -1.68 -5.61
CA VAL A 28 -6.51 -0.85 -4.68
C VAL A 28 -6.77 -1.20 -3.23
N SER A 29 -8.04 -1.27 -2.82
CA SER A 29 -8.46 -1.53 -1.44
C SER A 29 -7.83 -2.81 -0.86
N PRO A 30 -7.75 -3.93 -1.61
CA PRO A 30 -7.04 -5.12 -1.13
C PRO A 30 -5.54 -4.88 -0.85
N ILE A 31 -4.87 -4.06 -1.67
CA ILE A 31 -3.46 -3.68 -1.45
C ILE A 31 -3.35 -2.85 -0.17
N LEU A 32 -4.17 -1.81 -0.03
CA LEU A 32 -4.14 -0.93 1.15
C LEU A 32 -4.45 -1.69 2.43
N GLN A 33 -5.37 -2.66 2.38
CA GLN A 33 -5.67 -3.53 3.50
C GLN A 33 -4.49 -4.40 3.94
N ARG A 34 -3.70 -4.94 3.01
CA ARG A 34 -2.56 -5.79 3.36
C ARG A 34 -1.32 -4.98 3.76
N ARG A 35 -1.15 -3.79 3.19
CA ARG A 35 0.13 -3.04 3.23
C ARG A 35 0.09 -1.77 4.07
N CYS A 36 -1.08 -1.15 4.24
CA CYS A 36 -1.16 0.23 4.74
C CYS A 36 -2.03 0.37 5.99
N ARG A 37 -3.15 -0.35 6.04
CA ARG A 37 -4.20 -0.14 7.05
C ARG A 37 -3.81 -0.51 8.48
N SER A 38 -2.73 -1.26 8.71
CA SER A 38 -2.20 -1.46 10.06
C SER A 38 -1.73 -0.17 10.72
N CYS A 39 -1.33 0.83 9.93
CA CYS A 39 -0.93 2.14 10.42
C CYS A 39 -1.91 3.24 9.97
N HIS A 40 -2.46 3.14 8.76
CA HIS A 40 -3.33 4.15 8.15
C HIS A 40 -4.82 3.82 8.32
N GLN A 41 -5.28 3.74 9.56
CA GLN A 41 -6.69 3.67 9.91
C GLN A 41 -6.95 4.50 11.18
N ALA A 42 -8.22 4.79 11.47
CA ALA A 42 -8.57 5.55 12.66
C ALA A 42 -8.04 4.88 13.94
N GLY A 43 -7.39 5.69 14.80
CA GLY A 43 -6.79 5.23 16.05
C GLY A 43 -5.36 4.70 15.95
N GLU A 44 -4.81 4.59 14.74
CA GLU A 44 -3.43 4.14 14.51
C GLU A 44 -2.49 5.32 14.21
N ILE A 45 -1.19 5.04 14.09
CA ILE A 45 -0.11 6.04 13.99
C ILE A 45 -0.12 6.87 12.68
N GLY A 46 -0.77 6.38 11.63
CA GLY A 46 -0.84 7.04 10.33
C GLY A 46 -1.65 8.34 10.39
N PRO A 47 -1.16 9.45 9.82
CA PRO A 47 -1.81 10.75 9.95
C PRO A 47 -3.12 10.89 9.14
N MET A 48 -3.43 9.92 8.28
CA MET A 48 -4.65 9.84 7.50
C MET A 48 -5.14 8.40 7.40
N SER A 49 -6.46 8.25 7.32
CA SER A 49 -7.13 6.97 7.08
C SER A 49 -7.02 6.57 5.60
N LEU A 50 -6.69 5.31 5.34
CA LEU A 50 -6.66 4.70 4.01
C LEU A 50 -7.64 3.53 3.90
N VAL A 51 -8.83 3.69 4.49
CA VAL A 51 -9.84 2.63 4.64
C VAL A 51 -10.93 2.71 3.57
N THR A 52 -11.56 3.87 3.42
CA THR A 52 -12.63 4.08 2.44
C THR A 52 -12.15 4.90 1.25
N TYR A 53 -12.86 4.79 0.12
CA TYR A 53 -12.54 5.55 -1.08
C TYR A 53 -12.49 7.07 -0.81
N ALA A 54 -13.48 7.59 -0.08
CA ALA A 54 -13.58 9.01 0.24
C ALA A 54 -12.38 9.51 1.07
N GLU A 55 -11.85 8.67 1.95
CA GLU A 55 -10.65 8.99 2.74
C GLU A 55 -9.37 8.87 1.91
N VAL A 56 -9.26 7.86 1.04
CA VAL A 56 -8.05 7.57 0.25
C VAL A 56 -7.88 8.55 -0.92
N ARG A 57 -8.96 8.87 -1.62
CA ARG A 57 -8.94 9.63 -2.89
C ARG A 57 -8.18 10.96 -2.82
N PRO A 58 -8.30 11.78 -1.76
CA PRO A 58 -7.50 13.01 -1.62
C PRO A 58 -5.98 12.77 -1.56
N TRP A 59 -5.55 11.61 -1.07
CA TRP A 59 -4.14 11.26 -0.89
C TRP A 59 -3.56 10.45 -2.04
N ALA A 60 -4.35 10.13 -3.07
CA ALA A 60 -3.98 9.21 -4.14
C ALA A 60 -2.63 9.56 -4.78
N SER A 61 -2.38 10.84 -5.10
CA SER A 61 -1.12 11.27 -5.69
C SER A 61 0.08 11.16 -4.73
N ALA A 62 -0.09 11.58 -3.48
CA ALA A 62 0.97 11.51 -2.47
C ALA A 62 1.30 10.06 -2.09
N MET A 63 0.28 9.20 -2.05
CA MET A 63 0.42 7.76 -1.83
C MET A 63 1.24 7.13 -2.95
N ARG A 64 0.90 7.40 -4.23
CA ARG A 64 1.67 6.93 -5.40
C ARG A 64 3.14 7.36 -5.31
N GLU A 65 3.41 8.61 -4.99
CA GLU A 65 4.78 9.10 -4.86
C GLU A 65 5.53 8.37 -3.73
N SER A 66 4.90 8.23 -2.57
CA SER A 66 5.50 7.60 -1.39
C SER A 66 5.86 6.14 -1.63
N VAL A 67 5.01 5.38 -2.32
CA VAL A 67 5.30 3.97 -2.64
C VAL A 67 6.36 3.84 -3.73
N LYS A 68 6.37 4.73 -4.75
CA LYS A 68 7.39 4.71 -5.82
C LYS A 68 8.78 5.07 -5.30
N LEU A 69 8.86 5.95 -4.31
CA LEU A 69 10.10 6.31 -3.63
C LEU A 69 10.52 5.30 -2.55
N GLY A 70 9.73 4.25 -2.30
CA GLY A 70 10.01 3.28 -1.24
C GLY A 70 9.92 3.87 0.18
N LYS A 71 9.34 5.06 0.35
CA LYS A 71 9.11 5.68 1.66
C LYS A 71 8.04 4.94 2.45
N MET A 72 7.11 4.30 1.74
CA MET A 72 5.98 3.58 2.31
C MET A 72 5.84 2.17 1.72
N PRO A 73 5.59 1.15 2.56
CA PRO A 73 5.67 1.19 4.02
C PRO A 73 7.10 1.45 4.50
N PRO A 74 7.30 2.09 5.67
CA PRO A 74 8.63 2.32 6.19
C PRO A 74 9.34 0.98 6.42
N TRP A 75 10.46 0.77 5.73
CA TRP A 75 11.28 -0.43 5.86
C TRP A 75 12.76 -0.05 5.81
N PHE A 76 13.41 -0.05 6.97
CA PHE A 76 14.80 0.41 7.12
C PHE A 76 15.84 -0.66 6.76
N VAL A 77 15.40 -1.80 6.23
CA VAL A 77 16.29 -2.88 5.84
C VAL A 77 16.86 -2.60 4.45
N ASP A 78 18.18 -2.72 4.33
CA ASP A 78 18.86 -2.61 3.05
C ASP A 78 18.41 -3.72 2.09
N SER A 79 17.77 -3.31 1.00
CA SER A 79 17.34 -4.18 -0.08
C SER A 79 18.49 -4.90 -0.80
N ALA A 80 19.71 -4.34 -0.77
CA ALA A 80 20.89 -4.91 -1.43
C ALA A 80 21.50 -6.09 -0.67
N SER A 81 21.13 -6.29 0.61
CA SER A 81 21.61 -7.39 1.44
C SER A 81 21.19 -8.80 0.96
N GLY A 82 20.30 -8.89 -0.04
CA GLY A 82 19.78 -10.15 -0.58
C GLY A 82 18.90 -10.94 0.38
N SER A 83 18.68 -10.43 1.59
CA SER A 83 17.94 -11.11 2.66
C SER A 83 16.44 -11.00 2.44
N LYS A 84 15.73 -12.13 2.51
CA LYS A 84 14.27 -12.19 2.46
C LYS A 84 13.73 -12.34 3.88
N PHE A 85 12.91 -11.38 4.29
CA PHE A 85 12.26 -11.40 5.60
C PHE A 85 10.83 -11.89 5.45
N ALA A 86 10.40 -12.75 6.38
CA ALA A 86 9.04 -13.29 6.36
C ALA A 86 7.96 -12.20 6.51
N ASN A 87 8.31 -11.09 7.15
CA ASN A 87 7.43 -9.95 7.43
C ASN A 87 7.79 -8.70 6.60
N ASP A 88 8.40 -8.88 5.42
CA ASP A 88 8.71 -7.77 4.52
C ASP A 88 7.43 -7.00 4.11
N PRO A 89 7.27 -5.74 4.53
CA PRO A 89 6.03 -5.00 4.30
C PRO A 89 6.00 -4.35 2.90
N ARG A 90 7.11 -4.39 2.15
CA ARG A 90 7.23 -3.72 0.85
C ARG A 90 6.18 -4.23 -0.14
N LEU A 91 5.75 -3.32 -1.01
CA LEU A 91 4.88 -3.66 -2.14
C LEU A 91 5.69 -4.42 -3.19
N SER A 92 5.06 -5.36 -3.88
CA SER A 92 5.62 -5.88 -5.13
C SER A 92 5.56 -4.82 -6.24
N GLU A 93 6.38 -5.00 -7.28
CA GLU A 93 6.32 -4.14 -8.48
C GLU A 93 4.93 -4.11 -9.11
N SER A 94 4.23 -5.25 -9.11
CA SER A 94 2.84 -5.33 -9.59
C SER A 94 1.86 -4.54 -8.73
N GLU A 95 2.00 -4.57 -7.40
CA GLU A 95 1.18 -3.77 -6.49
C GLU A 95 1.44 -2.26 -6.72
N ILE A 96 2.71 -1.86 -6.89
CA ILE A 96 3.06 -0.46 -7.22
C ILE A 96 2.46 -0.05 -8.58
N ALA A 97 2.55 -0.91 -9.59
CA ALA A 97 2.02 -0.64 -10.93
C ALA A 97 0.49 -0.46 -10.92
N ILE A 98 -0.24 -1.25 -10.13
CA ILE A 98 -1.70 -1.09 -9.95
C ILE A 98 -2.02 0.27 -9.35
N LEU A 99 -1.32 0.66 -8.27
CA LEU A 99 -1.53 1.96 -7.64
C LEU A 99 -1.19 3.11 -8.60
N ASP A 100 -0.08 3.01 -9.35
CA ASP A 100 0.33 4.02 -10.32
C ASP A 100 -0.69 4.17 -11.46
N ALA A 101 -1.18 3.05 -12.00
CA ALA A 101 -2.19 3.02 -13.05
C ALA A 101 -3.53 3.59 -12.55
N TRP A 102 -4.00 3.16 -11.38
CA TRP A 102 -5.25 3.68 -10.79
C TRP A 102 -5.21 5.20 -10.62
N VAL A 103 -4.12 5.74 -10.07
CA VAL A 103 -3.95 7.20 -9.92
C VAL A 103 -3.89 7.89 -11.29
N SER A 104 -3.16 7.31 -12.25
CA SER A 104 -3.02 7.88 -13.60
C SER A 104 -4.34 7.91 -14.38
N LYS A 105 -5.29 7.02 -14.07
CA LYS A 105 -6.64 6.99 -14.63
C LYS A 105 -7.64 7.86 -13.87
N GLY A 106 -7.16 8.73 -12.97
CA GLY A 106 -8.00 9.63 -12.19
C GLY A 106 -8.67 8.95 -11.01
N ALA A 107 -8.07 7.88 -10.48
CA ALA A 107 -8.47 7.18 -9.26
C ALA A 107 -9.96 6.79 -9.25
N PRO A 108 -10.45 6.00 -10.23
CA PRO A 108 -11.86 5.61 -10.29
C PRO A 108 -12.28 4.78 -9.05
N GLU A 109 -13.46 5.05 -8.52
CA GLU A 109 -13.97 4.36 -7.33
C GLU A 109 -14.33 2.90 -7.61
N GLY A 110 -14.93 2.61 -8.77
CA GLY A 110 -15.43 1.28 -9.09
C GLY A 110 -16.67 0.89 -8.30
N LYS A 111 -17.03 -0.39 -8.35
CA LYS A 111 -18.23 -0.92 -7.67
C LYS A 111 -17.84 -1.75 -6.46
N ARG A 112 -18.29 -1.34 -5.28
CA ARG A 112 -18.12 -2.12 -4.05
C ARG A 112 -18.82 -3.47 -4.19
N LEU A 113 -18.06 -4.56 -4.09
CA LEU A 113 -18.61 -5.90 -4.05
C LEU A 113 -18.88 -6.30 -2.61
N ARG A 114 -20.01 -6.99 -2.35
CA ARG A 114 -20.44 -7.40 -1.00
C ARG A 114 -19.40 -8.27 -0.27
N THR A 115 -18.53 -8.95 -1.01
CA THR A 115 -17.45 -9.81 -0.49
C THR A 115 -16.21 -9.04 -0.05
N GLN A 116 -16.09 -7.75 -0.36
CA GLN A 116 -14.94 -6.91 0.01
C GLN A 116 -15.12 -6.28 1.39
N GLN A 117 -15.56 -7.08 2.36
CA GLN A 117 -15.70 -6.58 3.71
C GLN A 117 -14.33 -6.19 4.26
N LEU A 118 -14.26 -5.00 4.84
CA LEU A 118 -13.06 -4.48 5.48
C LEU A 118 -12.70 -5.42 6.65
N ARG A 119 -11.77 -6.35 6.43
CA ARG A 119 -11.08 -7.05 7.51
C ARG A 119 -10.48 -5.99 8.43
N GLU A 120 -10.76 -6.11 9.72
CA GLU A 120 -10.12 -5.29 10.74
C GLU A 120 -8.63 -5.63 10.78
N SER A 121 -7.79 -4.62 11.05
CA SER A 121 -6.38 -4.86 11.32
C SER A 121 -6.27 -5.70 12.60
N PRO A 122 -5.50 -6.80 12.61
CA PRO A 122 -5.20 -7.53 13.84
C PRO A 122 -4.27 -6.73 14.76
N TYR A 123 -3.62 -5.68 14.23
CA TYR A 123 -2.88 -4.70 15.01
C TYR A 123 -3.85 -3.61 15.45
N GLN A 124 -4.28 -3.68 16.71
CA GLN A 124 -4.77 -2.52 17.45
C GLN A 124 -3.61 -2.03 18.30
N THR A 125 -3.11 -0.82 18.07
CA THR A 125 -2.07 -0.23 18.93
C THR A 125 -2.63 0.31 20.25
N GLN A 126 -3.49 -0.47 20.92
CA GLN A 126 -3.72 -0.26 22.35
C GLN A 126 -2.59 -0.93 23.12
N PHE A 127 -1.46 -0.22 23.21
CA PHE A 127 -0.41 -0.58 24.14
C PHE A 127 -0.86 -0.18 25.56
N SER A 128 -1.21 -1.14 26.41
CA SER A 128 -1.24 -0.90 27.85
C SER A 128 0.21 -0.91 28.34
N SER A 129 0.70 0.23 28.83
CA SER A 129 2.04 0.28 29.42
C SER A 129 1.98 -0.17 30.87
N ASP A 130 2.70 -1.23 31.21
CA ASP A 130 2.88 -1.64 32.61
C ASP A 130 3.86 -0.72 33.36
N LEU A 131 4.65 0.06 32.63
CA LEU A 131 5.63 1.01 33.16
C LEU A 131 5.83 2.18 32.17
N SER A 132 5.78 3.41 32.68
CA SER A 132 6.11 4.62 31.92
C SER A 132 7.34 5.28 32.54
N LEU A 133 8.39 5.45 31.74
CA LEU A 133 9.64 6.06 32.17
C LEU A 133 9.84 7.38 31.42
N SER A 134 10.23 8.42 32.16
CA SER A 134 10.57 9.72 31.57
C SER A 134 12.07 9.89 31.45
N VAL A 135 12.53 10.49 30.36
CA VAL A 135 13.93 10.85 30.20
C VAL A 135 14.29 11.90 31.26
N PRO A 136 15.30 11.67 32.12
CA PRO A 136 15.54 12.50 33.30
C PRO A 136 16.05 13.90 32.96
N GLN A 137 16.69 14.09 31.80
CA GLN A 137 17.15 15.38 31.32
C GLN A 137 16.77 15.60 29.85
N PRO A 138 16.21 16.77 29.49
CA PRO A 138 15.87 17.08 28.12
C PRO A 138 17.13 17.19 27.25
N PHE A 139 17.12 16.50 26.10
CA PHE A 139 18.18 16.63 25.11
C PHE A 139 17.82 17.70 24.09
N LYS A 140 18.68 18.70 23.95
CA LYS A 140 18.50 19.76 22.97
C LYS A 140 19.01 19.31 21.61
N VAL A 141 18.08 19.06 20.69
CA VAL A 141 18.39 18.73 19.31
C VAL A 141 18.90 19.98 18.58
N ALA A 142 20.12 19.94 18.05
CA ALA A 142 20.67 21.00 17.22
C ALA A 142 19.95 21.02 15.85
N ALA A 143 19.70 22.22 15.31
CA ALA A 143 18.84 22.41 14.13
C ALA A 143 19.42 21.86 12.80
N ASN A 144 20.71 21.51 12.76
CA ASN A 144 21.47 21.37 11.53
C ASN A 144 22.60 20.32 11.65
N SER A 145 22.41 19.26 12.44
CA SER A 145 23.47 18.28 12.71
C SER A 145 22.98 16.84 12.66
N VAL A 146 23.86 15.94 12.22
CA VAL A 146 23.77 14.50 12.53
C VAL A 146 23.93 14.37 14.05
N ILE A 147 23.00 13.70 14.70
CA ILE A 147 23.02 13.49 16.14
C ILE A 147 23.61 12.11 16.40
N GLU A 148 24.73 12.06 17.14
CA GLU A 148 25.27 10.80 17.65
C GLU A 148 24.27 10.14 18.61
N TYR A 149 24.29 8.80 18.71
CA TYR A 149 23.41 8.08 19.63
C TYR A 149 23.53 8.65 21.06
N GLN A 150 22.39 9.02 21.63
CA GLN A 150 22.29 9.52 22.99
C GLN A 150 21.82 8.42 23.92
N TYR A 151 22.59 8.14 24.97
CA TYR A 151 22.27 7.11 25.96
C TYR A 151 21.70 7.76 27.22
N PHE A 152 20.49 7.36 27.61
CA PHE A 152 19.87 7.73 28.87
C PHE A 152 19.79 6.50 29.76
N VAL A 153 20.60 6.45 30.81
CA VAL A 153 20.57 5.34 31.77
C VAL A 153 19.47 5.62 32.79
N LEU A 154 18.41 4.82 32.73
CA LEU A 154 17.30 4.86 33.67
C LEU A 154 17.55 3.82 34.76
N ARG A 155 17.57 4.23 36.03
CA ARG A 155 17.60 3.30 37.16
C ARG A 155 16.16 3.02 37.58
N LEU A 156 15.80 1.73 37.60
CA LEU A 156 14.54 1.22 38.16
C LEU A 156 14.71 0.91 39.64
#